data_AF-A0A7L4TD02-F1
#
_entry.id   AF-A0A7L4TD02-F1
#
_cell.length_a   1.000
_cell.length_b   1.000
_cell.length_c   1.000
_cell.angle_alpha   90.00
_cell.angle_beta   90.00
_cell.angle_gamma   90.00
#
_symmetry.space_group_name_H-M   'P 1'
#
loop_
_entity.id
_entity.type
_entity.pdbx_description
1 polymer ?
#
loop_
_entity_poly.entity_id
_entity_poly.type
_entity_poly.pdbx_seq_one_letter_code
_entity_poly.pdbx_strand_id
1 'polypeptide(L)'
;RSVYTLLRVIWIGLIIHLLLAGCSNKIDAPHFMWNDNLYIATNEPISEEEILEEIGEISVVVNSDVKENGEAKEIAKSTKLYQIEGIEVSYGEVGYIAYEMEGKYYVASKLNF
;
A
#
# COMPACT_ATOMS: atom_id res chain seq x y z
N ARG A 1 -44.36 -16.48 -30.08
CA ARG A 1 -42.90 -16.84 -30.03
C ARG A 1 -41.98 -15.64 -29.76
N SER A 2 -42.43 -14.39 -29.91
CA SER A 2 -41.59 -13.17 -29.79
C SER A 2 -41.40 -12.64 -28.36
N VAL A 3 -42.42 -12.72 -27.49
CA VAL A 3 -42.41 -12.10 -26.15
C VAL A 3 -41.47 -12.81 -25.16
N TYR A 4 -41.40 -14.15 -25.20
CA TYR A 4 -40.53 -14.93 -24.31
C TYR A 4 -39.03 -14.73 -24.58
N THR A 5 -38.67 -14.39 -25.82
CA THR A 5 -37.28 -14.10 -26.22
C THR A 5 -36.85 -12.72 -25.72
N LEU A 6 -37.73 -11.72 -25.85
CA LEU A 6 -37.51 -10.37 -25.31
C LEU A 6 -37.39 -10.38 -23.78
N LEU A 7 -38.26 -11.13 -23.10
CA LEU A 7 -38.23 -11.25 -21.64
C LEU A 7 -36.92 -11.90 -21.16
N ARG A 8 -36.44 -12.95 -21.84
CA ARG A 8 -35.15 -13.60 -21.54
C ARG A 8 -33.95 -12.69 -21.72
N VAL A 9 -33.95 -11.85 -22.76
CA VAL A 9 -32.85 -10.91 -23.03
C VAL A 9 -32.76 -9.83 -21.95
N ILE A 10 -33.91 -9.33 -21.48
CA ILE A 10 -33.97 -8.32 -20.40
C ILE A 10 -33.47 -8.90 -19.08
N TRP A 11 -33.85 -10.14 -18.75
CA TRP A 11 -33.37 -10.82 -17.54
C TRP A 11 -31.85 -11.10 -17.57
N ILE A 12 -31.31 -11.50 -18.71
CA ILE A 12 -29.85 -11.73 -18.86
C ILE A 12 -29.07 -10.41 -18.75
N GLY A 13 -29.60 -9.32 -19.32
CA GLY A 13 -28.98 -7.99 -19.21
C GLY A 13 -28.89 -7.46 -17.77
N LEU A 14 -29.87 -7.79 -16.93
CA LEU A 14 -29.94 -7.36 -15.53
C LEU A 14 -28.98 -8.15 -14.62
N ILE A 15 -28.75 -9.43 -14.92
CA ILE A 15 -27.80 -10.29 -14.19
C ILE A 15 -26.35 -9.88 -14.46
N ILE A 16 -26.03 -9.43 -15.68
CA ILE A 16 -24.67 -8.97 -16.04
C ILE A 16 -24.28 -7.68 -15.32
N HIS A 17 -25.24 -6.77 -15.05
CA HIS A 17 -24.97 -5.53 -14.32
C HIS A 17 -24.66 -5.77 -12.82
N LEU A 18 -25.16 -6.86 -12.23
CA LEU A 18 -24.89 -7.21 -10.83
C LEU A 18 -23.49 -7.83 -10.64
N LEU A 19 -22.88 -8.37 -11.69
CA LEU A 19 -21.54 -8.98 -11.65
C LEU A 19 -20.40 -7.94 -11.73
N LEU A 20 -20.72 -6.66 -11.94
CA LEU A 20 -19.77 -5.54 -11.92
C LEU A 20 -19.65 -4.88 -10.54
N ALA A 21 -20.25 -5.45 -9.49
CA ALA A 21 -20.01 -5.03 -8.12
C ALA A 21 -18.52 -5.23 -7.80
N GLY A 22 -17.79 -4.12 -7.85
CA GLY A 22 -16.34 -4.08 -7.96
C GLY A 22 -15.60 -4.81 -6.85
N CYS A 23 -14.52 -5.48 -7.23
CA CYS A 23 -13.42 -5.78 -6.32
C CYS A 23 -12.95 -4.44 -5.71
N SER A 24 -13.16 -4.23 -4.41
CA SER A 24 -12.54 -3.11 -3.72
C SER A 24 -11.07 -3.43 -3.50
N ASN A 25 -10.16 -2.65 -4.08
CA ASN A 25 -8.71 -2.77 -3.88
C ASN A 25 -8.30 -2.26 -2.49
N LYS A 26 -8.84 -2.85 -1.42
CA LYS A 26 -8.43 -2.52 -0.06
C LYS A 26 -7.10 -3.18 0.24
N ILE A 27 -6.17 -2.39 0.78
CA ILE A 27 -4.88 -2.88 1.26
C ILE A 27 -5.08 -3.35 2.70
N ASP A 28 -4.90 -4.65 2.91
CA ASP A 28 -5.08 -5.32 4.21
C ASP A 28 -3.74 -5.60 4.91
N ALA A 29 -2.62 -5.19 4.31
CA ALA A 29 -1.28 -5.29 4.90
C ALA A 29 -0.91 -4.00 5.65
N PRO A 30 -0.03 -4.04 6.66
CA PRO A 30 0.54 -2.83 7.26
C PRO A 30 1.21 -1.95 6.21
N HIS A 31 0.88 -0.66 6.22
CA HIS A 31 1.30 0.26 5.17
C HIS A 31 1.31 1.71 5.64
N PHE A 32 2.01 2.57 4.90
CA PHE A 32 2.15 3.98 5.23
C PHE A 32 2.41 4.82 3.98
N MET A 33 2.18 6.13 4.11
CA MET A 33 2.42 7.10 3.05
C MET A 33 3.71 7.87 3.34
N TRP A 34 4.63 7.90 2.37
CA TRP A 34 5.88 8.65 2.47
C TRP A 34 6.24 9.29 1.12
N ASN A 35 6.58 10.58 1.11
CA ASN A 35 6.83 11.39 -0.07
C ASN A 35 5.81 11.16 -1.20
N ASP A 36 4.51 11.22 -0.85
CA ASP A 36 3.38 10.96 -1.76
C ASP A 36 3.35 9.55 -2.40
N ASN A 37 4.11 8.61 -1.85
CA ASN A 37 4.13 7.23 -2.27
C ASN A 37 3.62 6.32 -1.15
N LEU A 38 2.83 5.32 -1.54
CA LEU A 38 2.35 4.32 -0.63
C LEU A 38 3.36 3.18 -0.51
N TYR A 39 3.73 2.82 0.71
CA TYR A 39 4.64 1.73 1.02
C TYR A 39 3.94 0.64 1.83
N ILE A 40 4.15 -0.61 1.44
CA ILE A 40 3.74 -1.79 2.20
C ILE A 40 4.91 -2.24 3.06
N ALA A 41 4.73 -2.31 4.37
CA ALA A 41 5.72 -2.84 5.28
C ALA A 41 5.81 -4.36 5.13
N THR A 42 7.01 -4.86 4.86
CA THR A 42 7.28 -6.30 4.75
C THR A 42 8.01 -6.78 5.99
N ASN A 43 7.91 -8.07 6.31
CA ASN A 43 8.69 -8.68 7.39
C ASN A 43 10.09 -9.13 6.92
N GLU A 44 10.58 -8.59 5.81
CA GLU A 44 11.90 -8.90 5.28
C GLU A 44 12.96 -8.09 6.04
N PRO A 45 13.86 -8.75 6.80
CA PRO A 45 14.89 -8.05 7.55
C PRO A 45 15.97 -7.49 6.60
N ILE A 46 16.55 -6.36 6.98
CA ILE A 46 17.72 -5.76 6.31
C ILE A 46 18.82 -5.48 7.34
N SER A 47 20.09 -5.55 6.91
CA SER A 47 21.20 -5.28 7.82
C SER A 47 21.36 -3.78 8.08
N GLU A 48 21.87 -3.43 9.26
CA GLU A 48 22.19 -2.05 9.59
C GLU A 48 23.30 -1.47 8.69
N GLU A 49 24.16 -2.32 8.12
CA GLU A 49 25.22 -1.90 7.18
C GLU A 49 24.64 -1.36 5.87
N GLU A 50 23.43 -1.77 5.51
CA GLU A 50 22.70 -1.30 4.32
C GLU A 50 21.86 -0.04 4.60
N ILE A 51 21.84 0.46 5.84
CA ILE A 51 21.10 1.66 6.23
C ILE A 51 21.99 2.90 6.09
N LEU A 52 21.49 3.93 5.39
CA LEU A 52 22.23 5.18 5.19
C LEU A 52 21.85 6.24 6.23
N GLU A 53 20.74 6.95 6.03
CA GLU A 53 20.31 8.03 6.92
C GLU A 53 18.83 7.91 7.26
N GLU A 54 18.45 8.44 8.43
CA GLU A 54 17.06 8.62 8.82
C GLU A 54 16.43 9.68 7.90
N ILE A 55 15.43 9.28 7.13
CA ILE A 55 14.73 10.16 6.18
C ILE A 55 13.46 10.74 6.79
N GLY A 56 12.95 10.17 7.88
CA GLY A 56 11.84 10.72 8.65
C GLY A 56 11.19 9.71 9.59
N GLU A 57 9.95 9.99 9.99
CA GLU A 57 9.21 9.17 10.94
C GLU A 57 7.69 9.14 10.65
N ILE A 58 7.04 8.08 11.12
CA ILE A 58 5.58 7.99 11.15
C ILE A 58 5.03 8.96 12.20
N SER A 59 4.21 9.90 11.77
CA SER A 59 3.68 10.96 12.62
C SER A 59 2.29 10.62 13.19
N VAL A 60 1.49 9.87 12.43
CA VAL A 60 0.08 9.58 12.75
C VAL A 60 -0.29 8.14 12.36
N VAL A 61 -1.06 7.48 13.23
CA VAL A 61 -1.67 6.18 12.92
C VAL A 61 -3.15 6.39 12.64
N VAL A 62 -3.62 5.89 11.50
CA VAL A 62 -5.01 5.99 11.04
C VAL A 62 -5.66 4.61 10.95
N ASN A 63 -6.97 4.56 11.15
CA ASN A 63 -7.78 3.34 10.97
C ASN A 63 -8.41 3.25 9.57
N SER A 64 -8.34 4.33 8.80
CA SER A 64 -8.79 4.42 7.41
C SER A 64 -7.63 4.21 6.45
N ASP A 65 -7.88 4.38 5.15
CA ASP A 65 -6.82 4.45 4.15
C ASP A 65 -5.87 5.62 4.47
N VAL A 66 -4.56 5.40 4.34
CA VAL A 66 -3.54 6.44 4.47
C VAL A 66 -3.57 7.36 3.24
N LYS A 67 -3.41 8.66 3.45
CA LYS A 67 -3.55 9.67 2.41
C LYS A 67 -2.44 10.71 2.44
N GLU A 68 -1.95 11.05 3.63
CA GLU A 68 -0.98 12.12 3.81
C GLU A 68 0.38 11.59 4.24
N ASN A 69 1.45 12.29 3.87
CA ASN A 69 2.82 11.94 4.24
C ASN A 69 2.98 11.76 5.77
N GLY A 70 3.51 10.61 6.19
CA GLY A 70 3.70 10.26 7.60
C GLY A 70 2.48 9.59 8.27
N GLU A 71 1.36 9.43 7.55
CA GLU A 71 0.27 8.57 8.00
C GLU A 71 0.60 7.09 7.79
N ALA A 72 0.26 6.26 8.78
CA ALA A 72 0.39 4.82 8.70
C ALA A 72 -0.84 4.08 9.22
N LYS A 73 -1.01 2.85 8.75
CA LYS A 73 -1.96 1.89 9.28
C LYS A 73 -1.20 0.65 9.75
N GLU A 74 -1.50 0.23 10.98
CA GLU A 74 -0.88 -0.95 11.63
C GLU A 74 0.64 -0.88 11.79
N ILE A 75 1.21 0.33 11.71
CA ILE A 75 2.60 0.65 12.04
C ILE A 75 2.57 1.70 13.14
N ALA A 76 3.48 1.58 14.11
CA ALA A 76 3.48 2.44 15.28
C ALA A 76 3.83 3.89 14.93
N LYS A 77 3.27 4.83 15.70
CA LYS A 77 3.73 6.21 15.70
C LYS A 77 5.19 6.28 16.15
N SER A 78 5.95 7.22 15.58
CA SER A 78 7.39 7.42 15.80
C SER A 78 8.25 6.25 15.32
N THR A 79 7.71 5.35 14.50
CA THR A 79 8.53 4.43 13.70
C THR A 79 9.39 5.26 12.76
N LYS A 80 10.71 5.06 12.85
CA LYS A 80 11.69 5.75 12.02
C LYS A 80 11.79 5.09 10.65
N LEU A 81 12.01 5.93 9.65
CA LEU A 81 12.17 5.56 8.25
C LEU A 81 13.59 5.92 7.80
N TYR A 82 14.20 5.05 7.00
CA TYR A 82 15.58 5.20 6.58
C TYR A 82 15.75 4.95 5.08
N GLN A 83 16.76 5.59 4.51
CA GLN A 83 17.25 5.28 3.18
C GLN A 83 18.09 3.99 3.20
N ILE A 84 17.93 3.17 2.16
CA ILE A 84 18.72 1.95 1.95
C ILE A 84 19.86 2.25 0.95
N GLU A 85 21.06 1.73 1.20
CA GLU A 85 22.22 1.87 0.33
C GLU A 85 21.96 1.29 -1.07
N GLY A 86 22.40 2.00 -2.11
CA GLY A 86 22.25 1.55 -3.50
C GLY A 86 20.83 1.65 -4.06
N ILE A 87 19.86 2.13 -3.26
CA ILE A 87 18.47 2.35 -3.68
C ILE A 87 18.20 3.86 -3.63
N GLU A 88 18.06 4.46 -4.82
CA GLU A 88 17.61 5.85 -4.88
C GLU A 88 16.14 5.92 -4.43
N VAL A 89 15.87 6.77 -3.45
CA VAL A 89 14.50 7.15 -3.03
C VAL A 89 13.85 8.08 -4.07
N SER A 90 14.51 8.30 -5.21
CA SER A 90 14.09 9.21 -6.28
C SER A 90 13.07 8.56 -7.22
N TYR A 91 12.24 9.41 -7.82
CA TYR A 91 11.11 9.10 -8.69
C TYR A 91 11.45 8.09 -9.81
N GLY A 92 11.32 6.79 -9.55
CA GLY A 92 11.46 5.82 -10.65
C GLY A 92 11.49 4.36 -10.24
N GLU A 93 10.34 3.72 -10.36
CA GLU A 93 10.15 2.27 -10.59
C GLU A 93 10.36 1.30 -9.42
N VAL A 94 11.37 1.46 -8.56
CA VAL A 94 11.60 0.56 -7.42
C VAL A 94 11.94 1.36 -6.16
N GLY A 95 10.92 1.71 -5.37
CA GLY A 95 11.11 2.44 -4.12
C GLY A 95 11.14 1.48 -2.94
N TYR A 96 12.32 1.22 -2.37
CA TYR A 96 12.42 0.59 -1.06
C TYR A 96 12.89 1.62 -0.05
N ILE A 97 12.31 1.55 1.14
CA ILE A 97 12.76 2.28 2.32
C ILE A 97 12.82 1.30 3.48
N ALA A 98 13.70 1.55 4.44
CA ALA A 98 13.74 0.76 5.65
C ALA A 98 12.89 1.41 6.74
N TYR A 99 12.33 0.59 7.62
CA TYR A 99 11.66 1.04 8.83
C TYR A 99 12.17 0.27 10.05
N GLU A 100 12.20 0.93 11.21
CA GLU A 100 12.64 0.33 12.46
C GLU A 100 11.45 -0.19 13.28
N MET A 101 11.56 -1.43 13.74
CA MET A 101 10.62 -2.06 14.66
C MET A 101 11.40 -2.88 15.68
N GLU A 102 11.20 -2.59 16.96
CA GLU A 102 11.85 -3.29 18.08
C GLU A 102 13.39 -3.34 17.97
N GLY A 103 14.01 -2.27 17.48
CA GLY A 103 15.47 -2.17 17.30
C GLY A 103 16.03 -3.02 16.15
N LYS A 104 15.17 -3.45 15.22
CA LYS A 104 15.55 -4.14 13.99
C LYS A 104 15.02 -3.39 12.78
N TYR A 105 15.73 -3.51 11.66
CA TYR A 105 15.38 -2.87 10.40
C TYR A 105 14.71 -3.85 9.46
N TYR A 106 13.68 -3.37 8.78
CA TYR A 106 12.88 -4.13 7.84
C TYR A 106 12.63 -3.32 6.58
N VAL A 107 12.36 -4.01 5.47
CA VAL A 107 12.08 -3.38 4.18
C VAL A 107 10.61 -3.01 4.06
N ALA A 108 10.32 -1.84 3.51
CA ALA A 108 9.02 -1.48 2.98
C ALA A 108 9.12 -1.24 1.48
N SER A 109 8.18 -1.82 0.73
CA SER A 109 8.15 -1.77 -0.73
C SER A 109 7.09 -0.79 -1.20
N LYS A 110 7.47 0.11 -2.12
CA LYS A 110 6.56 1.02 -2.78
C LYS A 110 5.53 0.23 -3.59
N LEU A 111 4.25 0.50 -3.33
CA LEU A 111 3.17 -0.04 -4.14
C LEU A 111 3.02 0.79 -5.41
N ASN A 112 3.26 0.15 -6.55
CA ASN A 112 2.98 0.73 -7.87
C ASN A 112 1.54 0.36 -8.26
N PHE A 113 0.75 1.37 -8.63
CA PHE A 113 -0.60 1.21 -9.19
C PHE A 113 -0.58 1.27 -10.72
#